data_AF-A0A496A5B5-F1
#
_entry.id   AF-A0A496A5B5-F1
#
_cell.length_a   1.000
_cell.length_b   1.000
_cell.length_c   1.000
_cell.angle_alpha   90.00
_cell.angle_beta   90.00
_cell.angle_gamma   90.00
#
_symmetry.space_group_name_H-M   'P 1'
#
loop_
_entity.id
_entity.type
_entity.pdbx_description
1 polymer ?
#
loop_
_entity_poly.entity_id
_entity_poly.type
_entity_poly.pdbx_seq_one_letter_code
_entity_poly.pdbx_strand_id
1 'polypeptide(L)'
;MMKRYFVGSITFVCLFSLFFLIGCGDSEDTDSIVIPSELYDTNELTYDISDAEIQELMALDVPTNWEQTKDPELRAKYYHANLLKQFGNIPAVHIVAAREREKILTGVMVFTTTDEMVDFEKARYVLWPTTHNRDNLERVLKIKLRRETDDPELFAKLYREELIEQHGDIPEVEVVVEGETKLWFGGFRFPGDEDEYVAFLEAKYVLWPNDSQLRRLEKYRKAQADGTPFHLVDRDNDD
;
A
#
# COMPACT_ATOMS: atom_id res chain seq x y z
N MET A 1 56.12 13.93 27.93
CA MET A 1 56.05 15.40 27.97
C MET A 1 54.85 15.82 27.16
N MET A 2 53.83 16.40 27.81
CA MET A 2 52.56 16.79 27.21
C MET A 2 52.71 17.94 26.19
N LYS A 3 51.89 17.92 25.14
CA LYS A 3 51.09 19.10 24.72
C LYS A 3 49.93 18.67 23.83
N ARG A 4 48.72 18.88 24.36
CA ARG A 4 47.42 18.87 23.66
C ARG A 4 47.29 20.14 22.83
N TYR A 5 46.62 20.07 21.69
CA TYR A 5 45.69 21.13 21.26
C TYR A 5 44.47 20.51 20.61
N PHE A 6 43.33 20.90 21.16
CA PHE A 6 41.96 20.52 20.85
C PHE A 6 41.33 21.82 20.34
N VAL A 7 41.00 21.91 19.06
CA VAL A 7 40.27 23.05 18.47
C VAL A 7 39.42 22.50 17.33
N GLY A 8 38.12 22.76 17.36
CA GLY A 8 37.23 22.53 16.22
C GLY A 8 35.93 21.81 16.56
N SER A 9 35.25 22.21 17.63
CA SER A 9 33.82 21.91 17.83
C SER A 9 33.08 23.26 17.93
N ILE A 10 31.83 23.28 17.48
CA ILE A 10 30.85 24.40 17.48
C ILE A 10 30.76 25.16 16.15
N THR A 11 30.10 24.54 15.16
CA THR A 11 29.18 25.21 14.21
C THR A 11 28.26 24.13 13.61
N PHE A 12 27.34 23.58 14.39
CA PHE A 12 26.30 22.67 13.86
C PHE A 12 25.05 22.61 14.76
N VAL A 13 24.55 23.76 15.24
CA VAL A 13 23.35 23.78 16.10
C VAL A 13 22.30 24.85 15.71
N CYS A 14 22.51 25.67 14.68
CA CYS A 14 21.57 26.76 14.36
C CYS A 14 20.66 26.55 13.14
N LEU A 15 20.63 25.37 12.51
CA LEU A 15 19.77 25.12 11.33
C LEU A 15 18.61 24.13 11.55
N PHE A 16 18.51 23.51 12.73
CA PHE A 16 17.42 22.57 13.04
C PHE A 16 16.26 23.18 13.84
N SER A 17 16.37 24.44 14.26
CA SER A 17 15.37 25.11 15.10
C SER A 17 14.26 25.83 14.32
N LEU A 18 14.14 25.62 13.01
CA LEU A 18 13.12 26.26 12.16
C LEU A 18 12.06 25.30 11.58
N PHE A 19 12.07 24.00 11.93
CA PHE A 19 11.02 23.05 11.50
C PHE A 19 9.91 22.80 12.54
N PHE A 20 9.89 23.53 13.66
CA PHE A 20 8.81 23.45 14.66
C PHE A 20 7.82 24.61 14.56
N LEU A 21 7.40 24.96 13.33
CA LEU A 21 6.06 25.53 13.13
C LEU A 21 5.13 24.36 12.79
N ILE A 22 4.89 23.53 13.80
CA ILE A 22 3.70 22.67 13.85
C ILE A 22 2.54 23.65 13.86
N GLY A 23 1.93 23.83 12.69
CA GLY A 23 0.64 24.47 12.60
C GLY A 23 -0.32 23.70 13.49
N CYS A 24 -0.86 24.38 14.51
CA CYS A 24 -2.17 24.05 15.04
C CYS A 24 -3.17 24.34 13.91
N GLY A 25 -3.25 23.45 12.93
CA GLY A 25 -4.43 23.32 12.10
C GLY A 25 -5.50 22.73 13.00
N ASP A 26 -6.65 23.41 13.07
CA ASP A 26 -7.89 22.83 13.56
C ASP A 26 -7.98 21.40 13.01
N SER A 27 -8.05 20.41 13.90
CA SER A 27 -8.44 19.06 13.52
C SER A 27 -9.93 19.12 13.21
N GLU A 28 -10.30 19.69 12.06
CA GLU A 28 -11.62 19.46 11.47
C GLU A 28 -11.82 17.95 11.45
N ASP A 29 -12.93 17.51 12.06
CA ASP A 29 -13.29 16.13 12.31
C ASP A 29 -12.88 15.22 11.15
N THR A 30 -11.72 14.56 11.29
CA THR A 30 -11.37 13.44 10.44
C THR A 30 -12.25 12.29 10.89
N ASP A 31 -13.51 12.30 10.45
CA ASP A 31 -14.43 11.18 10.59
C ASP A 31 -13.75 9.98 9.94
N SER A 32 -13.12 9.14 10.77
CA SER A 32 -12.42 7.95 10.33
C SER A 32 -13.36 7.13 9.46
N ILE A 33 -12.89 6.70 8.29
CA ILE A 33 -13.72 5.94 7.37
C ILE A 33 -14.08 4.61 8.02
N VAL A 34 -15.37 4.43 8.32
CA VAL A 34 -15.89 3.18 8.86
C VAL A 34 -16.10 2.22 7.70
N ILE A 35 -15.31 1.15 7.64
CA ILE A 35 -15.51 0.10 6.65
C ILE A 35 -16.80 -0.67 6.98
N PRO A 36 -17.70 -0.88 5.99
CA PRO A 36 -18.87 -1.73 6.15
C PRO A 36 -18.54 -3.10 6.76
N SER A 37 -19.31 -3.56 7.74
CA SER A 37 -19.05 -4.82 8.45
C SER A 37 -19.10 -6.05 7.53
N GLU A 38 -19.86 -5.97 6.45
CA GLU A 38 -19.99 -7.01 5.43
C GLU A 38 -18.64 -7.29 4.75
N LEU A 39 -17.79 -6.27 4.61
CA LEU A 39 -16.46 -6.46 4.03
C LEU A 39 -15.51 -7.25 4.93
N TYR A 40 -15.80 -7.34 6.23
CA TYR A 40 -15.07 -8.21 7.16
C TYR A 40 -15.59 -9.64 7.17
N ASP A 41 -16.65 -9.99 6.42
CA ASP A 41 -17.22 -11.33 6.47
C ASP A 41 -16.18 -12.37 6.01
N THR A 42 -15.91 -13.34 6.87
CA THR A 42 -14.96 -14.43 6.63
C THR A 42 -15.66 -15.72 6.22
N ASN A 43 -16.99 -15.75 6.21
CA ASN A 43 -17.78 -16.93 5.85
C ASN A 43 -17.67 -17.27 4.36
N GLU A 44 -17.29 -16.29 3.54
CA GLU A 44 -17.07 -16.45 2.10
C GLU A 44 -15.73 -17.11 1.77
N LEU A 45 -14.82 -17.24 2.75
CA LEU A 45 -13.54 -17.91 2.53
C LEU A 45 -13.78 -19.38 2.18
N THR A 46 -13.35 -19.75 0.98
CA THR A 46 -13.39 -21.14 0.51
C THR A 46 -12.03 -21.53 -0.03
N TYR A 47 -11.70 -22.81 0.06
CA TYR A 47 -10.49 -23.35 -0.52
C TYR A 47 -10.74 -24.81 -0.90
N ASP A 48 -10.39 -25.19 -2.12
CA ASP A 48 -10.56 -26.56 -2.60
C ASP A 48 -9.28 -27.36 -2.34
N ILE A 49 -9.39 -28.40 -1.51
CA ILE A 49 -8.33 -29.34 -1.20
C ILE A 49 -8.93 -30.72 -0.92
N SER A 50 -8.27 -31.77 -1.41
CA SER A 50 -8.79 -33.12 -1.25
C SER A 50 -8.61 -33.66 0.18
N ASP A 51 -9.55 -34.49 0.64
CA ASP A 51 -9.44 -35.20 1.92
C ASP A 51 -8.16 -36.05 2.02
N ALA A 52 -7.72 -36.62 0.88
CA ALA A 52 -6.49 -37.41 0.81
C ALA A 52 -5.25 -36.55 1.12
N GLU A 53 -5.20 -35.34 0.56
CA GLU A 53 -4.12 -34.38 0.83
C GLU A 53 -4.14 -33.88 2.27
N ILE A 54 -5.33 -33.61 2.83
CA ILE A 54 -5.49 -33.26 4.24
C ILE A 54 -4.96 -34.40 5.13
N GLN A 55 -5.29 -35.65 4.83
CA GLN A 55 -4.79 -36.81 5.58
C GLN A 55 -3.27 -36.95 5.49
N GLU A 56 -2.68 -36.73 4.31
CA GLU A 56 -1.21 -36.71 4.14
C GLU A 56 -0.56 -35.65 5.05
N LEU A 57 -1.07 -34.42 5.02
CA LEU A 57 -0.52 -33.31 5.79
C LEU A 57 -0.68 -33.51 7.31
N MET A 58 -1.84 -34.02 7.74
CA MET A 58 -2.09 -34.30 9.16
C MET A 58 -1.22 -35.43 9.70
N ALA A 59 -0.89 -36.43 8.86
CA ALA A 59 -0.02 -37.55 9.21
C ALA A 59 1.48 -37.19 9.17
N LEU A 60 1.86 -36.07 8.56
CA LEU A 60 3.25 -35.67 8.41
C LEU A 60 3.90 -35.38 9.77
N ASP A 61 5.03 -36.01 10.09
CA ASP A 61 5.81 -35.66 11.28
C ASP A 61 6.58 -34.37 11.01
N VAL A 62 6.30 -33.32 11.79
CA VAL A 62 6.84 -31.97 11.57
C VAL A 62 7.99 -31.75 12.56
N PRO A 63 9.25 -31.65 12.11
CA PRO A 63 10.38 -31.40 13.00
C PRO A 63 10.25 -30.05 13.72
N THR A 64 10.71 -29.94 14.96
CA THR A 64 10.66 -28.67 15.71
C THR A 64 11.37 -27.52 15.00
N ASN A 65 12.41 -27.81 14.22
CA ASN A 65 13.21 -26.83 13.47
C ASN A 65 12.91 -26.85 11.96
N TRP A 66 11.68 -27.22 11.55
CA TRP A 66 11.29 -27.34 10.15
C TRP A 66 11.57 -26.08 9.31
N GLU A 67 11.57 -24.89 9.91
CA GLU A 67 11.90 -23.61 9.25
C GLU A 67 13.30 -23.60 8.62
N GLN A 68 14.22 -24.40 9.15
CA GLN A 68 15.60 -24.54 8.68
C GLN A 68 15.76 -25.57 7.56
N THR A 69 14.66 -26.19 7.11
CA THR A 69 14.66 -27.17 6.02
C THR A 69 15.15 -26.50 4.74
N LYS A 70 16.21 -27.07 4.15
CA LYS A 70 16.83 -26.54 2.92
C LYS A 70 15.97 -26.72 1.69
N ASP A 71 15.18 -27.80 1.65
CA ASP A 71 14.23 -28.06 0.58
C ASP A 71 13.00 -27.15 0.77
N PRO A 72 12.76 -26.19 -0.14
CA PRO A 72 11.66 -25.25 -0.01
C PRO A 72 10.28 -25.90 -0.16
N GLU A 73 10.13 -26.96 -0.96
CA GLU A 73 8.87 -27.68 -1.09
C GLU A 73 8.52 -28.40 0.20
N LEU A 74 9.49 -29.11 0.77
CA LEU A 74 9.32 -29.79 2.04
C LEU A 74 9.08 -28.80 3.18
N ARG A 75 9.79 -27.66 3.19
CA ARG A 75 9.56 -26.57 4.16
C ARG A 75 8.12 -26.02 4.08
N ALA A 76 7.61 -25.81 2.86
CA ALA A 76 6.23 -25.36 2.67
C ALA A 76 5.21 -26.42 3.12
N LYS A 77 5.45 -27.71 2.83
CA LYS A 77 4.62 -28.81 3.35
C LYS A 77 4.61 -28.85 4.87
N TYR A 78 5.76 -28.70 5.52
CA TYR A 78 5.84 -28.63 6.98
C TYR A 78 5.09 -27.44 7.56
N TYR A 79 5.19 -26.27 6.93
CA TYR A 79 4.41 -25.10 7.34
C TYR A 79 2.91 -25.37 7.29
N HIS A 80 2.41 -25.92 6.18
CA HIS A 80 0.99 -26.25 6.02
C HIS A 80 0.52 -27.29 7.05
N ALA A 81 1.27 -28.38 7.21
CA ALA A 81 0.97 -29.40 8.22
C ALA A 81 0.97 -28.82 9.65
N ASN A 82 1.89 -27.90 9.96
CA ASN A 82 1.92 -27.22 11.24
C ASN A 82 0.67 -26.36 11.48
N LEU A 83 0.24 -25.58 10.48
CA LEU A 83 -1.00 -24.79 10.56
C LEU A 83 -2.23 -25.69 10.73
N LEU A 84 -2.33 -26.78 9.96
CA LEU A 84 -3.42 -27.74 10.08
C LEU A 84 -3.51 -28.36 11.48
N LYS A 85 -2.37 -28.71 12.08
CA LYS A 85 -2.34 -29.24 13.46
C LYS A 85 -2.73 -28.20 14.50
N GLN A 86 -2.41 -26.93 14.26
CA GLN A 86 -2.67 -25.84 15.20
C GLN A 86 -4.12 -25.35 15.13
N PHE A 87 -4.68 -25.21 13.93
CA PHE A 87 -5.96 -24.54 13.69
C PHE A 87 -7.05 -25.46 13.14
N GLY A 88 -6.70 -26.68 12.73
CA GLY A 88 -7.61 -27.63 12.09
C GLY A 88 -7.78 -27.40 10.59
N ASN A 89 -8.64 -28.21 9.97
CA ASN A 89 -8.99 -28.12 8.56
C ASN A 89 -10.08 -27.06 8.36
N ILE A 90 -9.66 -25.81 8.12
CA ILE A 90 -10.54 -24.68 7.79
C ILE A 90 -9.97 -23.90 6.59
N PRO A 91 -10.81 -23.24 5.77
CA PRO A 91 -10.35 -22.53 4.57
C PRO A 91 -9.18 -21.57 4.80
N ALA A 92 -9.22 -20.83 5.92
CA ALA A 92 -8.18 -19.87 6.28
C ALA A 92 -6.77 -20.50 6.37
N VAL A 93 -6.65 -21.74 6.86
CA VAL A 93 -5.36 -22.46 6.91
C VAL A 93 -4.80 -22.68 5.52
N HIS A 94 -5.64 -23.11 4.58
CA HIS A 94 -5.20 -23.45 3.24
C HIS A 94 -4.83 -22.21 2.42
N ILE A 95 -5.60 -21.12 2.57
CA ILE A 95 -5.29 -19.84 1.92
C ILE A 95 -3.91 -19.33 2.39
N VAL A 96 -3.66 -19.30 3.70
CA VAL A 96 -2.38 -18.84 4.25
C VAL A 96 -1.24 -19.77 3.85
N ALA A 97 -1.44 -21.09 3.93
CA ALA A 97 -0.43 -22.08 3.56
C ALA A 97 -0.06 -22.01 2.07
N ALA A 98 -1.04 -21.85 1.18
CA ALA A 98 -0.81 -21.71 -0.25
C ALA A 98 0.03 -20.47 -0.56
N ARG A 99 -0.26 -19.35 0.12
CA ARG A 99 0.44 -18.09 -0.13
C ARG A 99 1.86 -18.06 0.44
N GLU A 100 2.07 -18.65 1.63
CA GLU A 100 3.43 -18.83 2.13
C GLU A 100 4.21 -19.87 1.32
N ARG A 101 3.57 -20.91 0.76
CA ARG A 101 4.22 -21.83 -0.18
C ARG A 101 4.77 -21.08 -1.39
N GLU A 102 3.96 -20.23 -2.02
CA GLU A 102 4.41 -19.41 -3.15
C GLU A 102 5.63 -18.57 -2.78
N LYS A 103 5.56 -17.80 -1.70
CA LYS A 103 6.67 -16.99 -1.20
C LYS A 103 7.91 -17.82 -0.87
N ILE A 104 7.75 -19.01 -0.30
CA ILE A 104 8.86 -19.92 0.01
C ILE A 104 9.57 -20.41 -1.26
N LEU A 105 8.82 -20.64 -2.35
CA LEU A 105 9.34 -21.16 -3.61
C LEU A 105 9.93 -20.06 -4.51
N THR A 106 9.31 -18.87 -4.56
CA THR A 106 9.71 -17.77 -5.45
C THR A 106 10.55 -16.71 -4.75
N GLY A 107 10.52 -16.64 -3.43
CA GLY A 107 11.12 -15.58 -2.62
C GLY A 107 10.28 -14.31 -2.50
N VAL A 108 9.15 -14.21 -3.21
CA VAL A 108 8.30 -13.00 -3.24
C VAL A 108 6.84 -13.40 -3.08
N MET A 109 6.09 -12.63 -2.29
CA MET A 109 4.64 -12.75 -2.23
C MET A 109 4.02 -11.82 -3.27
N VAL A 110 3.34 -12.38 -4.25
CA VAL A 110 2.66 -11.64 -5.32
C VAL A 110 1.16 -11.86 -5.20
N PHE A 111 0.39 -10.79 -5.26
CA PHE A 111 -1.07 -10.85 -5.38
C PHE A 111 -1.45 -10.47 -6.80
N THR A 112 -2.25 -11.30 -7.47
CA THR A 112 -2.69 -11.01 -8.83
C THR A 112 -3.91 -10.09 -8.85
N THR A 113 -4.75 -10.16 -7.82
CA THR A 113 -5.96 -9.35 -7.67
C THR A 113 -6.08 -8.75 -6.27
N THR A 114 -6.93 -7.73 -6.13
CA THR A 114 -7.27 -7.17 -4.81
C THR A 114 -8.03 -8.19 -3.95
N ASP A 115 -8.90 -9.01 -4.56
CA ASP A 115 -9.67 -10.03 -3.86
C ASP A 115 -8.78 -11.09 -3.22
N GLU A 116 -7.74 -11.56 -3.94
CA GLU A 116 -6.76 -12.48 -3.37
C GLU A 116 -6.03 -11.88 -2.16
N MET A 117 -5.79 -10.57 -2.17
CA MET A 117 -5.17 -9.87 -1.05
C MET A 117 -6.12 -9.78 0.14
N VAL A 118 -7.40 -9.48 -0.11
CA VAL A 118 -8.45 -9.44 0.92
C VAL A 118 -8.62 -10.82 1.55
N ASP A 119 -8.76 -11.88 0.75
CA ASP A 119 -8.96 -13.24 1.26
C ASP A 119 -7.78 -13.72 2.11
N PHE A 120 -6.56 -13.39 1.68
CA PHE A 120 -5.36 -13.69 2.45
C PHE A 120 -5.34 -12.96 3.81
N GLU A 121 -5.63 -11.66 3.85
CA GLU A 121 -5.65 -10.92 5.12
C GLU A 121 -6.83 -11.31 6.00
N LYS A 122 -8.00 -11.64 5.42
CA LYS A 122 -9.13 -12.24 6.15
C LYS A 122 -8.70 -13.56 6.79
N ALA A 123 -8.05 -14.45 6.02
CA ALA A 123 -7.55 -15.71 6.52
C ALA A 123 -6.53 -15.53 7.65
N ARG A 124 -5.58 -14.59 7.52
CA ARG A 124 -4.64 -14.25 8.60
C ARG A 124 -5.34 -13.73 9.85
N TYR A 125 -6.36 -12.89 9.70
CA TYR A 125 -7.14 -12.38 10.82
C TYR A 125 -7.93 -13.50 11.53
N VAL A 126 -8.51 -14.45 10.78
CA VAL A 126 -9.18 -15.64 11.35
C VAL A 126 -8.21 -16.49 12.17
N LEU A 127 -7.02 -16.79 11.63
CA LEU A 127 -6.02 -17.62 12.33
C LEU A 127 -5.40 -16.89 13.53
N TRP A 128 -5.19 -15.58 13.41
CA TRP A 128 -4.54 -14.76 14.41
C TRP A 128 -5.24 -13.39 14.54
N PRO A 129 -6.29 -13.28 15.38
CA PRO A 129 -7.09 -12.05 15.52
C PRO A 129 -6.37 -11.00 16.39
N THR A 130 -5.19 -10.60 15.95
CA THR A 130 -4.37 -9.56 16.59
C THR A 130 -4.74 -8.19 16.03
N THR A 131 -4.47 -7.13 16.79
CA THR A 131 -4.62 -5.74 16.32
C THR A 131 -3.87 -5.52 15.00
N HIS A 132 -2.63 -5.98 14.90
CA HIS A 132 -1.84 -5.86 13.68
C HIS A 132 -2.51 -6.50 12.45
N ASN A 133 -3.08 -7.71 12.59
CA ASN A 133 -3.77 -8.35 11.46
C ASN A 133 -5.11 -7.68 11.15
N ARG A 134 -5.81 -7.14 12.16
CA ARG A 134 -7.01 -6.33 11.95
C ARG A 134 -6.68 -5.08 11.14
N ASP A 135 -5.64 -4.35 11.51
CA ASP A 135 -5.22 -3.12 10.84
C ASP A 135 -4.76 -3.41 9.40
N ASN A 136 -4.04 -4.52 9.17
CA ASN A 136 -3.69 -4.96 7.82
C ASN A 136 -4.94 -5.27 6.98
N LEU A 137 -5.90 -6.01 7.53
CA LEU A 137 -7.16 -6.30 6.84
C LEU A 137 -7.93 -5.01 6.51
N GLU A 138 -8.06 -4.11 7.48
CA GLU A 138 -8.71 -2.81 7.28
C GLU A 138 -8.06 -2.02 6.14
N ARG A 139 -6.72 -1.94 6.12
CA ARG A 139 -5.97 -1.26 5.07
C ARG A 139 -6.25 -1.86 3.68
N VAL A 140 -6.27 -3.18 3.55
CA VAL A 140 -6.55 -3.83 2.26
C VAL A 140 -8.02 -3.64 1.84
N LEU A 141 -8.95 -3.65 2.79
CA LEU A 141 -10.35 -3.34 2.52
C LEU A 141 -10.55 -1.88 2.05
N LYS A 142 -9.83 -0.91 2.62
CA LYS A 142 -9.82 0.49 2.11
C LYS A 142 -9.30 0.56 0.68
N ILE A 143 -8.23 -0.18 0.36
CA ILE A 143 -7.70 -0.26 -1.01
C ILE A 143 -8.75 -0.83 -1.96
N LYS A 144 -9.44 -1.90 -1.57
CA LYS A 144 -10.52 -2.50 -2.36
C LYS A 144 -11.65 -1.51 -2.59
N LEU A 145 -12.17 -0.91 -1.51
CA LEU A 145 -13.27 0.05 -1.58
C LEU A 145 -12.94 1.25 -2.48
N ARG A 146 -11.71 1.78 -2.39
CA ARG A 146 -11.28 2.88 -3.27
C ARG A 146 -11.22 2.48 -4.74
N ARG A 147 -10.79 1.25 -5.05
CA ARG A 147 -10.68 0.78 -6.44
C ARG A 147 -12.04 0.49 -7.08
N GLU A 148 -13.02 0.15 -6.26
CA GLU A 148 -14.34 -0.32 -6.72
C GLU A 148 -15.44 0.73 -6.56
N THR A 149 -15.19 1.82 -5.85
CA THR A 149 -16.19 2.89 -5.67
C THR A 149 -16.37 3.73 -6.93
N ASP A 150 -17.63 3.96 -7.28
CA ASP A 150 -18.04 4.97 -8.28
C ASP A 150 -18.38 6.32 -7.63
N ASP A 151 -18.30 6.41 -6.29
CA ASP A 151 -18.52 7.65 -5.53
C ASP A 151 -17.21 8.45 -5.43
N PRO A 152 -17.12 9.64 -6.07
CA PRO A 152 -15.92 10.48 -6.03
C PRO A 152 -15.62 11.04 -4.63
N GLU A 153 -16.62 11.27 -3.77
CA GLU A 153 -16.39 11.76 -2.41
C GLU A 153 -15.76 10.68 -1.55
N LEU A 154 -16.27 9.44 -1.64
CA LEU A 154 -15.69 8.29 -0.96
C LEU A 154 -14.28 7.99 -1.46
N PHE A 155 -14.04 8.06 -2.78
CA PHE A 155 -12.71 7.91 -3.36
C PHE A 155 -11.73 8.95 -2.79
N ALA A 156 -12.11 10.23 -2.83
CA ALA A 156 -11.29 11.33 -2.36
C ALA A 156 -10.95 11.17 -0.86
N LYS A 157 -11.93 10.81 -0.04
CA LYS A 157 -11.75 10.58 1.40
C LYS A 157 -10.77 9.43 1.67
N LEU A 158 -10.97 8.28 1.02
CA LEU A 158 -10.09 7.10 1.17
C LEU A 158 -8.66 7.42 0.72
N TYR A 159 -8.52 8.14 -0.39
CA TYR A 159 -7.20 8.43 -0.93
C TYR A 159 -6.47 9.50 -0.11
N ARG A 160 -7.18 10.51 0.38
CA ARG A 160 -6.63 11.51 1.31
C ARG A 160 -6.07 10.86 2.57
N GLU A 161 -6.84 9.96 3.19
CA GLU A 161 -6.39 9.23 4.40
C GLU A 161 -5.09 8.46 4.14
N GLU A 162 -5.00 7.75 3.01
CA GLU A 162 -3.78 7.03 2.61
C GLU A 162 -2.59 7.98 2.39
N LEU A 163 -2.79 9.11 1.70
CA LEU A 163 -1.71 10.05 1.42
C LEU A 163 -1.22 10.77 2.68
N ILE A 164 -2.12 11.09 3.62
CA ILE A 164 -1.73 11.65 4.92
C ILE A 164 -0.92 10.64 5.72
N GLU A 165 -1.29 9.35 5.70
CA GLU A 165 -0.51 8.31 6.37
C GLU A 165 0.91 8.20 5.78
N GLN A 166 1.06 8.35 4.46
CA GLN A 166 2.34 8.20 3.76
C GLN A 166 3.23 9.45 3.84
N HIS A 167 2.64 10.65 3.72
CA HIS A 167 3.37 11.89 3.48
C HIS A 167 3.13 12.99 4.53
N GLY A 168 2.18 12.76 5.44
CA GLY A 168 1.69 13.77 6.36
C GLY A 168 0.62 14.68 5.73
N ASP A 169 0.02 15.51 6.57
CA ASP A 169 -1.01 16.48 6.17
C ASP A 169 -0.34 17.76 5.63
N ILE A 170 -0.03 17.76 4.33
CA ILE A 170 0.62 18.87 3.62
C ILE A 170 -0.24 19.32 2.42
N PRO A 171 -0.13 20.58 1.96
CA PRO A 171 -0.99 21.10 0.89
C PRO A 171 -0.99 20.27 -0.40
N GLU A 172 0.14 19.66 -0.75
CA GLU A 172 0.30 18.82 -1.93
C GLU A 172 -0.60 17.57 -1.89
N VAL A 173 -0.97 17.07 -0.71
CA VAL A 173 -1.91 15.96 -0.58
C VAL A 173 -3.28 16.36 -1.14
N GLU A 174 -3.81 17.53 -0.78
CA GLU A 174 -5.11 17.99 -1.29
C GLU A 174 -5.10 18.15 -2.81
N VAL A 175 -4.03 18.73 -3.35
CA VAL A 175 -3.87 18.92 -4.80
C VAL A 175 -3.83 17.57 -5.53
N VAL A 176 -3.14 16.57 -4.97
CA VAL A 176 -3.10 15.22 -5.56
C VAL A 176 -4.47 14.51 -5.43
N VAL A 177 -5.16 14.65 -4.30
CA VAL A 177 -6.49 14.06 -4.11
C VAL A 177 -7.50 14.64 -5.10
N GLU A 178 -7.55 15.97 -5.24
CA GLU A 178 -8.45 16.63 -6.20
C GLU A 178 -8.13 16.20 -7.64
N GLY A 179 -6.84 16.21 -8.01
CA GLY A 179 -6.42 15.83 -9.35
C GLY A 179 -6.63 14.35 -9.70
N GLU A 180 -6.32 13.41 -8.81
CA GLU A 180 -6.62 11.98 -9.06
C GLU A 180 -8.14 11.73 -9.12
N THR A 181 -8.93 12.42 -8.29
CA THR A 181 -10.40 12.33 -8.36
C THR A 181 -10.89 12.82 -9.71
N LYS A 182 -10.39 13.97 -10.20
CA LYS A 182 -10.73 14.46 -11.55
C LYS A 182 -10.23 13.53 -12.66
N LEU A 183 -9.07 12.89 -12.52
CA LEU A 183 -8.60 11.91 -13.52
C LEU A 183 -9.49 10.67 -13.58
N TRP A 184 -9.83 10.13 -12.41
CA TRP A 184 -10.60 8.88 -12.31
C TRP A 184 -12.04 9.06 -12.78
N PHE A 185 -12.67 10.19 -12.44
CA PHE A 185 -14.08 10.47 -12.72
C PHE A 185 -14.32 11.41 -13.91
N GLY A 186 -13.29 11.65 -14.73
CA GLY A 186 -13.41 12.45 -15.97
C GLY A 186 -13.67 13.95 -15.74
N GLY A 187 -13.20 14.49 -14.62
CA GLY A 187 -13.34 15.88 -14.22
C GLY A 187 -12.43 16.86 -14.97
N PHE A 188 -11.25 16.43 -15.44
CA PHE A 188 -10.35 17.29 -16.22
C PHE A 188 -10.91 17.58 -17.62
N ARG A 189 -10.98 18.87 -17.99
CA ARG A 189 -11.45 19.36 -19.28
C ARG A 189 -10.32 20.06 -20.01
N PHE A 190 -9.90 19.47 -21.12
CA PHE A 190 -8.93 20.07 -22.03
C PHE A 190 -9.59 20.48 -23.34
N PRO A 191 -9.42 21.73 -23.81
CA PRO A 191 -8.71 22.84 -23.14
C PRO A 191 -9.51 23.43 -21.95
N GLY A 192 -8.82 24.04 -20.98
CA GLY A 192 -9.44 24.74 -19.84
C GLY A 192 -8.70 24.54 -18.51
N ASP A 193 -8.30 23.31 -18.22
CA ASP A 193 -7.74 22.92 -16.92
C ASP A 193 -6.21 22.69 -16.98
N GLU A 194 -5.50 23.31 -17.92
CA GLU A 194 -4.05 23.12 -18.09
C GLU A 194 -3.25 23.51 -16.84
N ASP A 195 -3.52 24.68 -16.27
CA ASP A 195 -2.81 25.18 -15.08
C ASP A 195 -3.04 24.25 -13.87
N GLU A 196 -4.27 23.77 -13.72
CA GLU A 196 -4.64 22.84 -12.65
C GLU A 196 -3.94 21.49 -12.83
N TYR A 197 -3.88 20.99 -14.07
CA TYR A 197 -3.18 19.75 -14.37
C TYR A 197 -1.67 19.85 -14.12
N VAL A 198 -1.04 21.00 -14.39
CA VAL A 198 0.37 21.24 -14.04
C VAL A 198 0.56 21.24 -12.53
N ALA A 199 -0.27 21.96 -11.77
CA ALA A 199 -0.22 21.97 -10.31
C ALA A 199 -0.37 20.57 -9.72
N PHE A 200 -1.26 19.75 -10.28
CA PHE A 200 -1.41 18.34 -9.95
C PHE A 200 -0.12 17.54 -10.17
N LEU A 201 0.53 17.68 -11.33
CA LEU A 201 1.80 17.00 -11.62
C LEU A 201 2.95 17.49 -10.71
N GLU A 202 2.97 18.78 -10.36
CA GLU A 202 3.93 19.35 -9.41
C GLU A 202 3.77 18.74 -8.03
N ALA A 203 2.53 18.67 -7.52
CA ALA A 203 2.23 18.04 -6.25
C ALA A 203 2.60 16.55 -6.24
N LYS A 204 2.32 15.80 -7.32
CA LYS A 204 2.76 14.41 -7.44
C LYS A 204 4.28 14.25 -7.39
N TYR A 205 5.03 15.16 -8.02
CA TYR A 205 6.48 15.14 -7.95
C TYR A 205 7.01 15.45 -6.55
N VAL A 206 6.35 16.32 -5.78
CA VAL A 206 6.69 16.56 -4.37
C VAL A 206 6.48 15.29 -3.53
N LEU A 207 5.34 14.61 -3.70
CA LEU A 207 5.03 13.38 -2.94
C LEU A 207 5.91 12.19 -3.36
N TRP A 208 6.24 12.04 -4.65
CA TRP A 208 7.00 10.91 -5.17
C TRP A 208 8.07 11.33 -6.19
N PRO A 209 9.13 12.03 -5.74
CA PRO A 209 10.14 12.59 -6.64
C PRO A 209 10.83 11.48 -7.44
N ASN A 210 10.60 11.47 -8.76
CA ASN A 210 11.28 10.58 -9.69
C ASN A 210 11.48 11.22 -11.07
N ASP A 211 12.49 10.74 -11.80
CA ASP A 211 12.90 11.34 -13.07
C ASP A 211 11.82 11.25 -14.16
N SER A 212 10.99 10.20 -14.15
CA SER A 212 9.89 10.05 -15.12
C SER A 212 8.82 11.12 -14.90
N GLN A 213 8.41 11.34 -13.65
CA GLN A 213 7.48 12.42 -13.28
C GLN A 213 8.06 13.80 -13.59
N LEU A 214 9.35 14.03 -13.33
CA LEU A 214 10.00 15.30 -13.65
C LEU A 214 10.01 15.57 -15.15
N ARG A 215 10.40 14.58 -15.98
CA ARG A 215 10.36 14.72 -17.45
C ARG A 215 8.97 15.05 -17.96
N ARG A 216 7.96 14.33 -17.46
CA ARG A 216 6.55 14.57 -17.80
C ARG A 216 6.14 16.00 -17.43
N LEU A 217 6.44 16.43 -16.20
CA LEU A 217 6.15 17.78 -15.73
C LEU A 217 6.82 18.87 -16.59
N GLU A 218 8.11 18.70 -16.91
CA GLU A 218 8.84 19.65 -17.78
C GLU A 218 8.23 19.74 -19.19
N LYS A 219 7.76 18.63 -19.74
CA LYS A 219 7.07 18.60 -21.03
C LYS A 219 5.79 19.42 -21.02
N TYR A 220 4.97 19.28 -19.97
CA TYR A 220 3.73 20.05 -19.83
C TYR A 220 3.99 21.53 -19.54
N ARG A 221 4.98 21.87 -18.70
CA ARG A 221 5.41 23.26 -18.49
C ARG A 221 5.88 23.93 -19.79
N LYS A 222 6.63 23.20 -20.62
CA LYS A 222 7.06 23.70 -21.94
C LYS A 222 5.86 23.91 -22.88
N ALA A 223 4.96 22.93 -22.96
CA ALA A 223 3.76 23.05 -23.78
C ALA A 223 2.91 24.26 -23.37
N GLN A 224 2.74 24.48 -22.07
CA GLN A 224 2.05 25.65 -21.52
C GLN A 224 2.74 26.96 -21.91
N ALA A 225 4.07 27.05 -21.79
CA ALA A 225 4.84 28.22 -22.18
C ALA A 225 4.77 28.52 -23.68
N ASP A 226 4.72 27.48 -24.51
CA ASP A 226 4.63 27.56 -25.97
C ASP A 226 3.18 27.76 -26.47
N GLY A 227 2.18 27.77 -25.58
CA GLY A 227 0.75 27.83 -25.94
C GLY A 227 0.24 26.58 -26.66
N THR A 228 0.93 25.45 -26.51
CA THR A 228 0.59 24.16 -27.11
C THR A 228 -0.50 23.46 -26.28
N PRO A 229 -1.67 23.14 -26.88
CA PRO A 229 -2.72 22.39 -26.19
C PRO A 229 -2.24 21.05 -25.64
N PHE A 230 -2.63 20.71 -24.41
CA PHE A 230 -2.14 19.50 -23.71
C PHE A 230 -2.52 18.19 -24.39
N HIS A 231 -3.63 18.15 -25.14
CA HIS A 231 -4.03 16.98 -25.93
C HIS A 231 -3.11 16.71 -27.14
N LEU A 232 -2.23 17.66 -27.50
CA LEU A 232 -1.21 17.50 -28.53
C LEU A 232 0.16 17.12 -27.94
N VAL A 233 0.29 17.08 -26.61
CA VAL A 233 1.50 16.63 -25.94
C VAL A 233 1.50 15.10 -25.97
N ASP A 234 2.45 14.54 -26.71
CA ASP A 234 2.67 13.10 -26.83
C ASP A 234 2.79 12.45 -25.44
N ARG A 235 2.08 11.35 -25.20
CA ARG A 235 2.10 10.63 -23.91
C ARG A 235 3.03 9.41 -23.93
N ASP A 236 3.48 8.96 -25.10
CA ASP A 236 3.91 7.56 -25.31
C ASP A 236 5.43 7.38 -25.39
N ASN A 237 6.22 8.38 -25.00
CA ASN A 237 7.68 8.37 -25.18
C ASN A 237 8.50 8.32 -23.87
N ASP A 238 7.90 7.91 -22.75
CA ASP A 238 8.54 7.98 -21.42
C ASP A 238 8.65 6.64 -20.66
N ASP A 239 8.39 5.50 -21.33
CA ASP A 239 8.66 4.13 -20.82
C ASP A 239 10.07 3.62 -21.17
#